data_AF-A0AA35XPK9-F1
#
_entry.id   AF-A0AA35XPK9-F1
#
_cell.length_a   1.000
_cell.length_b   1.000
_cell.length_c   1.000
_cell.angle_alpha   90.00
_cell.angle_beta   90.00
_cell.angle_gamma   90.00
#
_symmetry.space_group_name_H-M   'P 1'
#
loop_
_entity.id
_entity.type
_entity.pdbx_description
1 polymer ?
#
loop_
_entity_poly.entity_id
_entity_poly.type
_entity_poly.pdbx_seq_one_letter_code
_entity_poly.pdbx_strand_id
1 'polypeptide(L)'
;MKKIYLLLITLALSCSTEETPAEMAIVNEQAPVEVVPDYNNDPIYSKIKPKLLNSYWTAFQASAAEYDIDLSSIEDVSFVSQDLSGSTAGIANGSCEDYVLILVDETQFRNLTTGEQIFLMYHELGHDVFNASHDGGGLMAPNVRSIEYTLFQKEVRDFFTGEDYVEWTEEECEYIRDLTNKKGLNCHRNGSLRD
;
A
#
# COMPACT_ATOMS: atom_id res chain seq x y z
N MET A 1 -71.59 44.78 8.02
CA MET A 1 -72.68 44.26 8.89
C MET A 1 -72.41 42.80 9.18
N LYS A 2 -72.42 42.42 10.46
CA LYS A 2 -72.10 41.08 10.98
C LYS A 2 -73.41 40.34 11.21
N LYS A 3 -73.68 39.20 10.56
CA LYS A 3 -74.70 38.23 10.98
C LYS A 3 -74.29 36.81 10.59
N ILE A 4 -74.08 36.00 11.62
CA ILE A 4 -74.02 34.54 11.62
C ILE A 4 -75.46 34.00 11.75
N TYR A 5 -75.63 32.68 11.58
CA TYR A 5 -76.79 31.78 11.68
C TYR A 5 -77.14 31.24 10.27
N LEU A 6 -77.32 29.94 10.03
CA LEU A 6 -77.89 28.91 10.88
C LEU A 6 -77.45 27.51 10.39
N LEU A 7 -77.42 26.58 11.36
CA LEU A 7 -77.23 25.14 11.27
C LEU A 7 -78.20 24.45 10.30
N LEU A 8 -77.77 23.39 9.60
CA LEU A 8 -78.65 22.27 9.24
C LEU A 8 -77.83 20.99 9.01
N ILE A 9 -78.07 20.03 9.90
CA ILE A 9 -77.61 18.65 9.86
C ILE A 9 -78.63 17.84 9.05
N THR A 10 -78.16 17.05 8.09
CA THR A 10 -78.90 15.90 7.57
C THR A 10 -77.94 14.72 7.38
N LEU A 11 -78.08 13.71 8.25
CA LEU A 11 -77.60 12.36 8.04
C LEU A 11 -78.42 11.67 6.94
N ALA A 12 -77.77 10.95 6.03
CA ALA A 12 -78.32 9.76 5.38
C ALA A 12 -77.22 8.85 4.79
N LEU A 13 -76.99 7.75 5.51
CA LEU A 13 -76.83 6.36 5.05
C LEU A 13 -75.93 6.01 3.85
N SER A 14 -74.84 5.31 4.21
CA SER A 14 -74.24 4.11 3.62
C SER A 14 -74.04 3.98 2.10
N CYS A 15 -72.78 3.87 1.69
CA CYS A 15 -72.33 2.71 0.92
C CYS A 15 -70.83 2.47 1.13
N SER A 16 -70.48 1.22 1.43
CA SER A 16 -69.12 0.74 1.68
C SER A 16 -68.36 0.58 0.37
N THR A 17 -67.15 1.13 0.29
CA THR A 17 -66.09 0.65 -0.62
C THR A 17 -64.79 0.64 0.17
N GLU A 18 -64.16 -0.54 0.19
CA GLU A 18 -62.93 -0.86 0.89
C GLU A 18 -61.82 0.14 0.56
N GLU A 19 -61.31 0.85 1.57
CA GLU A 19 -60.07 1.61 1.46
C GLU A 19 -58.92 0.73 1.92
N THR A 20 -58.07 0.37 0.96
CA THR A 20 -56.75 -0.22 1.17
C THR A 20 -55.93 0.64 2.13
N PRO A 21 -55.28 0.08 3.17
CA PRO A 21 -54.45 0.88 4.06
C PRO A 21 -53.26 1.44 3.28
N ALA A 22 -53.04 2.75 3.40
CA ALA A 22 -51.85 3.42 2.88
C ALA A 22 -50.59 2.71 3.40
N GLU A 23 -49.79 2.20 2.47
CA GLU A 23 -48.47 1.66 2.72
C GLU A 23 -47.59 2.78 3.29
N MET A 24 -47.37 2.75 4.61
CA MET A 24 -46.38 3.60 5.25
C MET A 24 -45.02 3.18 4.70
N ALA A 25 -44.47 3.98 3.78
CA ALA A 25 -43.10 3.83 3.32
C ALA A 25 -42.17 3.95 4.53
N ILE A 26 -41.65 2.81 4.98
CA ILE A 26 -40.55 2.75 5.94
C ILE A 26 -39.32 3.21 5.16
N VAL A 27 -38.95 4.48 5.33
CA VAL A 27 -37.63 4.96 4.92
C VAL A 27 -36.63 4.28 5.86
N ASN A 28 -36.05 3.18 5.39
CA ASN A 28 -34.95 2.52 6.06
C ASN A 28 -33.70 3.39 5.83
N GLU A 29 -33.50 4.38 6.70
CA GLU A 29 -32.27 5.16 6.75
C GLU A 29 -31.17 4.26 7.34
N GLN A 30 -30.60 3.40 6.50
CA GLN A 30 -29.43 2.61 6.86
C GLN A 30 -28.28 3.57 7.15
N ALA A 31 -27.80 3.54 8.39
CA ALA A 31 -26.59 4.24 8.78
C ALA A 31 -25.45 3.88 7.80
N PRO A 32 -24.58 4.84 7.43
CA PRO A 32 -23.46 4.56 6.55
C PRO A 32 -22.64 3.39 7.09
N VAL A 33 -22.37 2.39 6.26
CA VAL A 33 -21.43 1.32 6.60
C VAL A 33 -20.08 1.97 6.79
N GLU A 34 -19.57 1.93 8.02
CA GLU A 34 -18.20 2.38 8.32
C GLU A 34 -17.24 1.45 7.58
N VAL A 35 -16.56 2.00 6.56
CA VAL A 35 -15.56 1.25 5.78
C VAL A 35 -14.29 1.19 6.60
N VAL A 36 -13.99 0.02 7.17
CA VAL A 36 -12.73 -0.22 7.89
C VAL A 36 -11.58 -0.22 6.87
N PRO A 37 -10.55 0.62 7.03
CA PRO A 37 -9.41 0.64 6.12
C PRO A 37 -8.65 -0.69 6.08
N ASP A 38 -8.27 -1.12 4.88
CA ASP A 38 -7.43 -2.28 4.59
C ASP A 38 -6.59 -2.04 3.33
N TYR A 39 -5.74 -3.01 2.95
CA TYR A 39 -4.92 -2.90 1.73
C TYR A 39 -5.74 -2.72 0.43
N ASN A 40 -7.00 -3.15 0.40
CA ASN A 40 -7.83 -3.15 -0.81
C ASN A 40 -8.58 -1.83 -1.00
N ASN A 41 -8.82 -1.07 0.07
CA ASN A 41 -9.54 0.21 0.02
C ASN A 41 -8.66 1.43 0.36
N ASP A 42 -7.42 1.21 0.79
CA ASP A 42 -6.42 2.26 1.00
C ASP A 42 -6.09 3.00 -0.30
N PRO A 43 -6.02 4.34 -0.32
CA PRO A 43 -5.82 5.13 -1.53
C PRO A 43 -4.45 4.94 -2.21
N ILE A 44 -3.45 4.41 -1.50
CA ILE A 44 -2.12 4.07 -2.02
C ILE A 44 -2.11 2.59 -2.42
N TYR A 45 -2.38 1.68 -1.49
CA TYR A 45 -2.17 0.24 -1.74
C TYR A 45 -3.21 -0.37 -2.69
N SER A 46 -4.44 0.14 -2.73
CA SER A 46 -5.47 -0.33 -3.66
C SER A 46 -5.10 -0.13 -5.15
N LYS A 47 -4.12 0.74 -5.44
CA LYS A 47 -3.65 1.02 -6.80
C LYS A 47 -2.52 0.08 -7.24
N ILE A 48 -1.97 -0.71 -6.32
CA ILE A 48 -0.91 -1.67 -6.64
C ILE A 48 -1.46 -2.73 -7.60
N LYS A 49 -0.64 -3.07 -8.60
CA LYS A 49 -0.95 -4.07 -9.61
C LYS A 49 0.04 -5.22 -9.42
N PRO A 50 -0.34 -6.35 -8.81
CA PRO A 50 0.59 -7.44 -8.47
C PRO A 50 1.39 -8.02 -9.65
N LYS A 51 0.91 -7.86 -10.88
CA LYS A 51 1.60 -8.30 -12.11
C LYS A 51 2.57 -7.26 -12.68
N LEU A 52 2.62 -6.06 -12.12
CA LEU A 52 3.48 -4.95 -12.55
C LEU A 52 4.32 -4.52 -11.35
N LEU A 53 5.55 -5.04 -11.25
CA LEU A 53 6.44 -4.79 -10.11
C LEU A 53 6.69 -3.29 -9.88
N ASN A 54 6.81 -2.47 -10.93
CA ASN A 54 6.93 -1.01 -10.79
C ASN A 54 5.76 -0.34 -10.05
N SER A 55 4.58 -0.97 -9.95
CA SER A 55 3.49 -0.39 -9.16
C SER A 55 3.79 -0.34 -7.66
N TYR A 56 4.68 -1.21 -7.16
CA TYR A 56 5.16 -1.16 -5.78
C TYR A 56 6.07 0.04 -5.55
N TRP A 57 6.95 0.36 -6.50
CA TRP A 57 7.74 1.60 -6.46
C TRP A 57 6.84 2.84 -6.43
N THR A 58 5.83 2.91 -7.29
CA THR A 58 4.86 4.02 -7.27
C THR A 58 4.15 4.15 -5.92
N ALA A 59 3.75 3.02 -5.32
CA ALA A 59 3.14 3.04 -3.99
C ALA A 59 4.14 3.48 -2.91
N PHE A 60 5.40 3.03 -2.99
CA PHE A 60 6.46 3.42 -2.06
C PHE A 60 6.74 4.93 -2.10
N GLN A 61 6.86 5.51 -3.30
CA GLN A 61 6.99 6.96 -3.48
C GLN A 61 5.78 7.71 -2.91
N ALA A 62 4.56 7.20 -3.14
CA ALA A 62 3.36 7.81 -2.58
C ALA A 62 3.35 7.76 -1.05
N SER A 63 3.75 6.64 -0.44
CA SER A 63 3.87 6.53 1.02
C SER A 63 4.95 7.47 1.58
N ALA A 64 6.11 7.58 0.92
CA ALA A 64 7.18 8.49 1.32
C ALA A 64 6.72 9.96 1.28
N ALA A 65 5.93 10.33 0.27
CA ALA A 65 5.40 11.67 0.11
C ALA A 65 4.43 12.10 1.23
N GLU A 66 3.72 11.17 1.87
CA GLU A 66 2.89 11.45 3.05
C GLU A 66 3.74 11.91 4.26
N TYR A 67 5.06 11.71 4.22
CA TYR A 67 6.03 12.11 5.25
C TYR A 67 7.03 13.16 4.73
N ASP A 68 6.69 13.89 3.68
CA ASP A 68 7.52 14.95 3.08
C ASP A 68 8.90 14.46 2.58
N ILE A 69 9.02 13.16 2.25
CA ILE A 69 10.24 12.60 1.67
C ILE A 69 10.13 12.60 0.15
N ASP A 70 11.03 13.35 -0.49
CA ASP A 70 11.13 13.42 -1.94
C ASP A 70 12.12 12.37 -2.48
N LEU A 71 11.58 11.38 -3.21
CA LEU A 71 12.35 10.34 -3.88
C LEU A 71 12.49 10.57 -5.40
N SER A 72 12.16 11.77 -5.88
CA SER A 72 12.14 12.08 -7.32
C SER A 72 13.52 12.09 -7.98
N SER A 73 14.59 12.23 -7.19
CA SER A 73 15.98 12.17 -7.69
C SER A 73 16.44 10.76 -8.05
N ILE A 74 15.71 9.72 -7.64
CA ILE A 74 16.05 8.33 -7.93
C ILE A 74 15.41 7.94 -9.26
N GLU A 75 16.20 7.96 -10.33
CA GLU A 75 15.72 7.70 -11.70
C GLU A 75 15.97 6.27 -12.16
N ASP A 76 17.04 5.62 -11.69
CA ASP A 76 17.40 4.26 -12.08
C ASP A 76 16.78 3.24 -11.11
N VAL A 77 15.57 2.81 -11.43
CA VAL A 77 14.81 1.82 -10.65
C VAL A 77 14.46 0.63 -11.55
N SER A 78 14.97 -0.54 -11.18
CA SER A 78 14.77 -1.77 -11.93
C SER A 78 14.28 -2.90 -11.03
N PHE A 79 13.31 -3.66 -11.56
CA PHE A 79 12.85 -4.91 -10.97
C PHE A 79 13.12 -6.04 -11.96
N VAL A 80 13.86 -7.05 -11.53
CA VAL A 80 14.27 -8.17 -12.39
C VAL A 80 13.67 -9.46 -11.87
N SER A 81 12.86 -10.11 -12.69
CA SER A 81 12.37 -11.46 -12.40
C SER A 81 13.52 -12.46 -12.50
N GLN A 82 13.78 -13.20 -11.43
CA GLN A 82 14.83 -14.20 -11.37
C GLN A 82 14.39 -15.38 -10.50
N ASP A 83 14.80 -16.60 -10.85
CA ASP A 83 14.67 -17.75 -9.95
C ASP A 83 15.65 -17.56 -8.78
N LEU A 84 15.10 -17.29 -7.59
CA LEU A 84 15.88 -17.11 -6.38
C LEU A 84 15.85 -18.43 -5.62
N SER A 85 17.01 -19.08 -5.53
CA SER A 85 17.11 -20.39 -4.88
C SER A 85 16.55 -20.40 -3.46
N GLY A 86 15.86 -21.48 -3.08
CA GLY A 86 15.35 -21.68 -1.73
C GLY A 86 14.00 -21.02 -1.51
N SER A 87 13.83 -20.33 -0.38
CA SER A 87 12.58 -19.68 0.05
C SER A 87 12.62 -18.15 -0.11
N THR A 88 13.55 -17.64 -0.91
CA THR A 88 13.78 -16.21 -1.08
C THR A 88 12.83 -15.66 -2.14
N ALA A 89 11.95 -14.73 -1.78
CA ALA A 89 10.99 -14.14 -2.72
C ALA A 89 11.50 -12.82 -3.35
N GLY A 90 12.42 -12.13 -2.69
CA GLY A 90 13.00 -10.86 -3.13
C GLY A 90 14.40 -10.66 -2.58
N ILE A 91 15.22 -9.86 -3.27
CA ILE A 91 16.55 -9.41 -2.84
C ILE A 91 16.78 -7.99 -3.36
N ALA A 92 17.10 -7.08 -2.45
CA ALA A 92 17.72 -5.79 -2.71
C ALA A 92 19.17 -5.98 -3.18
N ASN A 93 19.49 -5.50 -4.39
CA ASN A 93 20.81 -5.65 -5.00
C ASN A 93 21.39 -4.31 -5.51
N GLY A 94 20.78 -3.18 -5.12
CA GLY A 94 21.29 -1.82 -5.29
C GLY A 94 21.73 -1.18 -3.97
N SER A 95 21.77 -1.92 -2.87
CA SER A 95 22.10 -1.37 -1.55
C SER A 95 23.51 -0.80 -1.55
N CYS A 96 23.65 0.39 -0.96
CA CYS A 96 24.86 1.20 -0.97
C CYS A 96 25.31 1.67 -2.37
N GLU A 97 24.46 1.58 -3.40
CA GLU A 97 24.68 2.14 -4.73
C GLU A 97 23.74 3.34 -4.99
N ASP A 98 23.90 4.01 -6.13
CA ASP A 98 23.08 5.17 -6.54
C ASP A 98 21.83 4.80 -7.37
N TYR A 99 21.54 3.49 -7.47
CA TYR A 99 20.41 2.93 -8.21
C TYR A 99 19.63 1.94 -7.34
N VAL A 100 18.38 1.68 -7.72
CA VAL A 100 17.53 0.65 -7.12
C VAL A 100 17.47 -0.56 -8.04
N LEU A 101 17.83 -1.73 -7.53
CA LEU A 101 17.79 -2.99 -8.27
C LEU A 101 17.22 -4.10 -7.38
N ILE A 102 15.94 -4.42 -7.59
CA ILE A 102 15.26 -5.46 -6.84
C ILE A 102 15.15 -6.73 -7.70
N LEU A 103 15.73 -7.82 -7.22
CA LEU A 103 15.56 -9.15 -7.81
C LEU A 103 14.34 -9.82 -7.17
N VAL A 104 13.45 -10.40 -7.98
CA VAL A 104 12.19 -10.98 -7.51
C VAL A 104 11.98 -12.38 -8.07
N ASP A 105 11.75 -13.35 -7.19
CA ASP A 105 11.18 -14.63 -7.61
C ASP A 105 9.67 -14.46 -7.73
N GLU A 106 9.22 -14.17 -8.95
CA GLU A 106 7.81 -13.92 -9.21
C GLU A 106 6.90 -15.12 -8.88
N THR A 107 7.41 -16.35 -8.88
CA THR A 107 6.61 -17.53 -8.52
C THR A 107 6.32 -17.52 -7.03
N GLN A 108 7.35 -17.32 -6.22
CA GLN A 108 7.20 -17.24 -4.77
C GLN A 108 6.43 -15.98 -4.37
N PHE A 109 6.81 -14.83 -4.93
CA PHE A 109 6.20 -13.54 -4.65
C PHE A 109 4.70 -13.52 -4.94
N ARG A 110 4.26 -14.06 -6.08
CA ARG A 110 2.83 -14.07 -6.44
C ARG A 110 1.97 -15.01 -5.60
N ASN A 111 2.59 -15.94 -4.87
CA ASN A 111 1.88 -16.82 -3.94
C ASN A 111 1.69 -16.18 -2.55
N LEU A 112 2.34 -15.04 -2.28
CA LEU A 112 2.14 -14.27 -1.06
C LEU A 112 0.78 -13.55 -1.07
N THR A 113 0.27 -13.25 0.12
CA THR A 113 -0.90 -12.36 0.28
C THR A 113 -0.56 -10.92 -0.12
N THR A 114 -1.56 -10.08 -0.38
CA THR A 114 -1.35 -8.66 -0.69
C THR A 114 -0.47 -7.95 0.33
N GLY A 115 -0.73 -8.14 1.62
CA GLY A 115 0.06 -7.52 2.69
C GLY A 115 1.51 -8.00 2.70
N GLU A 116 1.75 -9.29 2.51
CA GLU A 116 3.10 -9.86 2.43
C GLU A 116 3.87 -9.39 1.18
N GLN A 117 3.18 -9.25 0.04
CA GLN A 117 3.78 -8.70 -1.18
C GLN A 117 4.24 -7.26 -0.97
N ILE A 118 3.39 -6.42 -0.37
CA ILE A 118 3.70 -5.02 -0.09
C ILE A 118 4.82 -4.94 0.94
N PHE A 119 4.75 -5.71 2.02
CA PHE A 119 5.79 -5.78 3.05
C PHE A 119 7.15 -6.13 2.45
N LEU A 120 7.24 -7.21 1.67
CA LEU A 120 8.49 -7.60 1.02
C LEU A 120 9.02 -6.49 0.11
N MET A 121 8.17 -5.93 -0.76
CA MET A 121 8.65 -4.89 -1.68
C MET A 121 9.12 -3.64 -0.94
N TYR A 122 8.44 -3.24 0.13
CA TYR A 122 8.86 -2.10 0.95
C TYR A 122 10.15 -2.40 1.72
N HIS A 123 10.34 -3.63 2.19
CA HIS A 123 11.57 -4.10 2.82
C HIS A 123 12.76 -4.00 1.86
N GLU A 124 12.65 -4.59 0.66
CA GLU A 124 13.75 -4.56 -0.31
C GLU A 124 14.02 -3.14 -0.83
N LEU A 125 12.98 -2.31 -1.00
CA LEU A 125 13.16 -0.90 -1.35
C LEU A 125 13.80 -0.11 -0.22
N GLY A 126 13.53 -0.43 1.05
CA GLY A 126 14.19 0.21 2.19
C GLY A 126 15.71 0.03 2.14
N HIS A 127 16.16 -1.19 1.83
CA HIS A 127 17.57 -1.51 1.64
C HIS A 127 18.22 -0.65 0.54
N ASP A 128 17.62 -0.58 -0.65
CA ASP A 128 18.22 0.12 -1.80
C ASP A 128 18.08 1.65 -1.73
N VAL A 129 16.95 2.16 -1.22
CA VAL A 129 16.65 3.61 -1.23
C VAL A 129 17.33 4.34 -0.08
N PHE A 130 17.35 3.73 1.10
CA PHE A 130 17.83 4.40 2.31
C PHE A 130 19.16 3.83 2.81
N ASN A 131 19.61 2.67 2.30
CA ASN A 131 20.65 1.84 2.93
C ASN A 131 20.22 1.28 4.28
N ALA A 132 18.94 0.89 4.38
CA ALA A 132 18.38 0.29 5.58
C ALA A 132 19.12 -0.99 5.96
N SER A 133 19.42 -1.20 7.23
CA SER A 133 19.86 -2.49 7.76
C SER A 133 18.70 -3.22 8.46
N HIS A 134 18.85 -4.52 8.68
CA HIS A 134 17.89 -5.31 9.46
C HIS A 134 17.88 -4.95 10.95
N ASP A 135 18.86 -4.18 11.44
CA ASP A 135 18.89 -3.71 12.83
C ASP A 135 17.78 -2.70 13.11
N GLY A 136 17.22 -2.08 12.07
CA GLY A 136 16.06 -1.20 12.15
C GLY A 136 14.76 -1.90 12.55
N GLY A 137 14.67 -3.24 12.51
CA GLY A 137 13.44 -3.93 12.94
C GLY A 137 12.22 -3.63 12.06
N GLY A 138 11.00 -3.78 12.59
CA GLY A 138 9.73 -3.45 11.92
C GLY A 138 9.63 -3.87 10.45
N LEU A 139 9.62 -2.86 9.56
CA LEU A 139 9.58 -3.02 8.10
C LEU A 139 10.84 -3.71 7.55
N MET A 140 11.97 -3.52 8.22
CA MET A 140 13.27 -4.14 7.93
C MET A 140 13.50 -5.45 8.68
N ALA A 141 12.49 -6.04 9.31
CA ALA A 141 12.63 -7.39 9.89
C ALA A 141 12.90 -8.43 8.77
N PRO A 142 13.88 -9.33 8.92
CA PRO A 142 14.46 -10.12 7.81
C PRO A 142 13.55 -11.21 7.22
N ASN A 143 12.38 -11.48 7.82
CA ASN A 143 11.49 -12.54 7.35
C ASN A 143 10.17 -11.94 6.88
N VAL A 144 9.76 -12.31 5.67
CA VAL A 144 8.39 -12.06 5.20
C VAL A 144 7.42 -12.67 6.19
N ARG A 145 6.42 -11.89 6.58
CA ARG A 145 5.40 -12.30 7.53
C ARG A 145 4.06 -11.72 7.16
N SER A 146 3.00 -12.46 7.49
CA SER A 146 1.67 -11.89 7.52
C SER A 146 1.64 -10.70 8.48
N ILE A 147 1.06 -9.60 8.02
CA ILE A 147 1.01 -8.34 8.75
C ILE A 147 -0.34 -7.66 8.57
N GLU A 148 -1.00 -7.43 9.71
CA GLU A 148 -2.26 -6.70 9.76
C GLU A 148 -2.07 -5.26 9.28
N TYR A 149 -3.04 -4.76 8.52
CA TYR A 149 -2.95 -3.43 7.88
C TYR A 149 -2.57 -2.31 8.87
N THR A 150 -3.22 -2.25 10.03
CA THR A 150 -2.93 -1.21 11.04
C THR A 150 -1.50 -1.29 11.58
N LEU A 151 -0.95 -2.49 11.74
CA LEU A 151 0.44 -2.66 12.17
C LEU A 151 1.39 -2.26 11.04
N PHE A 152 1.10 -2.64 9.79
CA PHE A 152 1.89 -2.24 8.64
C PHE A 152 1.93 -0.70 8.48
N GLN A 153 0.80 -0.02 8.63
CA GLN A 153 0.76 1.47 8.60
C GLN A 153 1.65 2.10 9.67
N LYS A 154 1.66 1.51 10.88
CA LYS A 154 2.52 1.97 11.95
C LYS A 154 4.00 1.81 11.57
N GLU A 155 4.39 0.65 11.07
CA GLU A 155 5.78 0.37 10.69
C GLU A 155 6.25 1.21 9.51
N VAL A 156 5.39 1.46 8.51
CA VAL A 156 5.68 2.38 7.40
C VAL A 156 5.94 3.80 7.92
N ARG A 157 5.10 4.29 8.85
CA ARG A 157 5.32 5.59 9.50
C ARG A 157 6.63 5.61 10.26
N ASP A 158 6.86 4.62 11.13
CA ASP A 158 8.03 4.59 12.01
C ASP A 158 9.32 4.50 11.17
N PHE A 159 9.29 3.78 10.04
CA PHE A 159 10.38 3.75 9.06
C PHE A 159 10.65 5.12 8.44
N PHE A 160 9.64 5.75 7.80
CA PHE A 160 9.84 7.02 7.10
C PHE A 160 10.11 8.21 8.04
N THR A 161 9.66 8.13 9.29
CA THR A 161 9.99 9.17 10.29
C THR A 161 11.33 8.94 10.99
N GLY A 162 12.03 7.85 10.67
CA GLY A 162 13.32 7.49 11.25
C GLY A 162 13.25 6.95 12.68
N GLU A 163 12.06 6.59 13.18
CA GLU A 163 11.88 5.98 14.50
C GLU A 163 12.36 4.52 14.53
N ASP A 164 12.15 3.78 13.44
CA ASP A 164 12.47 2.34 13.31
C ASP A 164 13.35 2.11 12.08
N TYR A 165 14.48 2.84 12.05
CA TYR A 165 15.39 2.89 10.90
C TYR A 165 16.85 2.97 11.35
N VAL A 166 17.70 2.11 10.77
CA VAL A 166 19.15 2.10 10.97
C VAL A 166 19.81 2.01 9.60
N GLU A 167 20.70 2.95 9.28
CA GLU A 167 21.53 2.91 8.07
C GLU A 167 22.73 1.98 8.26
N TRP A 168 23.13 1.29 7.20
CA TRP A 168 24.45 0.71 7.12
C TRP A 168 25.53 1.81 7.26
N THR A 169 26.58 1.51 8.00
CA THR A 169 27.78 2.36 8.04
C THR A 169 28.53 2.30 6.72
N GLU A 170 29.41 3.28 6.46
CA GLU A 170 30.23 3.26 5.23
C GLU A 170 31.12 2.00 5.12
N GLU A 171 31.66 1.51 6.24
CA GLU A 171 32.45 0.27 6.28
C GLU A 171 31.61 -0.95 5.87
N GLU A 172 30.37 -1.03 6.36
CA GLU A 172 29.43 -2.08 5.97
C GLU A 172 29.02 -1.94 4.50
N CYS A 173 28.83 -0.70 4.01
CA CYS A 173 28.56 -0.44 2.61
C CYS A 173 29.71 -0.85 1.70
N GLU A 174 30.97 -0.58 2.05
CA GLU A 174 32.12 -1.07 1.31
C GLU A 174 32.13 -2.61 1.24
N TYR A 175 31.80 -3.28 2.34
CA TYR A 175 31.69 -4.73 2.38
C TYR A 175 30.54 -5.27 1.51
N ILE A 176 29.36 -4.65 1.57
CA ILE A 176 28.18 -5.03 0.78
C ILE A 176 28.48 -4.89 -0.72
N ARG A 177 29.06 -3.75 -1.14
CA ARG A 177 29.47 -3.53 -2.54
C ARG A 177 30.47 -4.58 -3.01
N ASP A 178 31.42 -4.98 -2.17
CA ASP A 178 32.38 -6.02 -2.53
C ASP A 178 31.69 -7.39 -2.73
N LEU A 179 30.69 -7.73 -1.92
CA LEU A 179 29.91 -8.97 -2.07
C LEU A 179 29.04 -8.97 -3.34
N THR A 180 28.33 -7.89 -3.62
CA THR A 180 27.46 -7.78 -4.80
C THR A 180 28.28 -7.83 -6.09
N ASN A 181 29.41 -7.11 -6.13
CA ASN A 181 30.34 -7.13 -7.25
C ASN A 181 30.99 -8.51 -7.46
N LYS A 182 31.38 -9.20 -6.38
CA LYS A 182 31.97 -10.56 -6.46
C LYS A 182 30.99 -11.63 -6.92
N LYS A 183 29.68 -11.48 -6.66
CA LYS A 183 28.65 -12.41 -7.14
C LYS A 183 28.43 -12.33 -8.66
N GLY A 184 29.14 -11.46 -9.37
CA GLY A 184 29.18 -11.49 -10.83
C GLY A 184 27.89 -10.99 -11.50
N LEU A 185 27.00 -10.31 -10.77
CA LEU A 185 26.00 -9.43 -11.39
C LEU A 185 26.66 -8.12 -11.79
N ASN A 186 27.67 -8.22 -12.65
CA ASN A 186 28.09 -7.12 -13.49
C ASN A 186 26.95 -6.89 -14.50
N CYS A 187 25.92 -6.17 -14.09
CA CYS A 187 25.08 -5.44 -15.03
C CYS A 187 26.01 -4.38 -15.63
N HIS A 188 26.79 -4.79 -16.64
CA HIS A 188 27.80 -3.95 -17.25
C HIS A 188 27.22 -2.59 -17.59
N ARG A 189 27.83 -1.54 -17.00
CA ARG A 189 28.03 -0.24 -17.64
C ARG A 189 28.59 -0.47 -19.05
N ASN A 190 27.70 -0.70 -20.02
CA ASN A 190 28.02 -0.59 -21.43
C ASN A 190 27.41 0.68 -21.98
N GLY A 191 28.13 1.78 -21.73
CA GLY A 191 28.34 2.84 -22.72
C GLY A 191 27.43 4.06 -22.61
N SER A 192 28.00 5.16 -22.11
CA SER A 192 28.38 6.25 -23.04
C SER A 192 29.35 7.21 -22.36
N LEU A 193 30.53 7.34 -22.98
CA LEU A 193 31.42 8.49 -22.85
C LEU A 193 30.65 9.77 -23.23
N ARG A 194 30.77 10.83 -22.43
CA ARG A 194 31.00 12.20 -22.90
C ARG A 194 31.18 13.15 -21.70
N ASP A 195 32.37 13.73 -21.73
CA ASP A 195 32.88 14.95 -21.08
C ASP A 195 33.11 14.96 -19.56
#